data_AF-A0A8C6NNA1-F1
#
_entry.id   AF-A0A8C6NNA1-F1
#
_cell.length_a   1.000
_cell.length_b   1.000
_cell.length_c   1.000
_cell.angle_alpha   90.00
_cell.angle_beta   90.00
_cell.angle_gamma   90.00
#
_symmetry.space_group_name_H-M   'P 1'
#
loop_
_entity.id
_entity.type
_entity.pdbx_description
1 polymer ?
#
loop_
_entity_poly.entity_id
_entity_poly.type
_entity_poly.pdbx_seq_one_letter_code
_entity_poly.pdbx_strand_id
1 'polypeptide(L)'
;APEDPQSFLGQWEDPEEDQTHPSVASFQSEPTRKKISFAQLVKEGRRFNIDLVSKLMFSRGSLVELLIKSNVSRYAEFKNVTRILTYHHGNVEQVPCSRADVFASRQLSVVEKRKLMRFLTSCMEETEEQQAYYSRPYLEFLHDQHLGDNLQHFLLHSIAMASPDTPTGEGLASTRHFLRCLGRYGNTPFLFPVYGLGEIPQCFCRMSAVFGGVYCLRHSVQCLIVDKDTNRCKAVVDSRGQRINCSHFVMEDGGGVVSMVTVPSTDGSPTVRMVELCSSTMTCIPGTCEFYLITHLLEPLPPPCLLCPVFQAELIFKKMLPEEEFCPPAPNPEDIIYDGEPPSSTGGEEEQEGPADQEEQHEPEPLN
;
A
#
# COMPACT_ATOMS: atom_id res chain seq x y z
N ALA A 1 -24.93 0.21 43.36
CA ALA A 1 -25.21 -1.14 42.85
C ALA A 1 -25.09 -1.09 41.34
N PRO A 2 -24.22 -1.87 40.70
CA PRO A 2 -24.19 -1.94 39.25
C PRO A 2 -25.25 -2.94 38.77
N GLU A 3 -26.08 -2.52 37.83
CA GLU A 3 -27.06 -3.38 37.16
C GLU A 3 -26.39 -4.19 36.04
N ASP A 4 -26.85 -5.43 35.93
CA ASP A 4 -26.28 -6.56 35.19
C ASP A 4 -26.68 -6.51 33.69
N PRO A 5 -25.75 -6.65 32.72
CA PRO A 5 -26.05 -6.49 31.29
C PRO A 5 -26.58 -7.76 30.61
N GLN A 6 -27.52 -8.49 31.22
CA GLN A 6 -28.10 -9.72 30.66
C GLN A 6 -29.54 -9.60 30.11
N SER A 7 -30.14 -8.41 30.03
CA SER A 7 -31.55 -8.27 29.67
C SER A 7 -31.86 -8.07 28.18
N PHE A 8 -30.97 -8.45 27.25
CA PHE A 8 -31.21 -8.25 25.81
C PHE A 8 -30.80 -9.46 24.94
N LEU A 9 -31.31 -10.64 25.29
CA LEU A 9 -31.36 -11.78 24.37
C LEU A 9 -32.84 -12.09 24.07
N GLY A 10 -33.39 -11.38 23.09
CA GLY A 10 -34.67 -11.73 22.49
C GLY A 10 -34.55 -13.04 21.71
N GLN A 11 -35.42 -13.98 22.02
CA GLN A 11 -35.56 -15.27 21.34
C GLN A 11 -35.96 -15.03 19.87
N TRP A 12 -35.14 -15.50 18.94
CA TRP A 12 -35.53 -15.66 17.53
C TRP A 12 -35.97 -17.12 17.38
N GLU A 13 -37.26 -17.35 17.20
CA GLU A 13 -37.82 -18.65 16.84
C GLU A 13 -37.76 -18.82 15.31
N ASP A 14 -37.21 -19.94 14.84
CA ASP A 14 -37.20 -20.33 13.42
C ASP A 14 -38.62 -20.75 12.97
N PRO A 15 -39.12 -20.37 11.78
CA PRO A 15 -40.41 -20.84 11.30
C PRO A 15 -40.33 -22.28 10.77
N GLU A 16 -41.36 -23.06 11.07
CA GLU A 16 -41.56 -24.48 10.73
C GLU A 16 -41.48 -24.78 9.22
N GLU A 17 -40.89 -25.95 8.90
CA GLU A 17 -40.84 -26.56 7.58
C GLU A 17 -42.22 -27.06 7.13
N ASP A 18 -42.67 -26.66 5.94
CA ASP A 18 -43.74 -27.36 5.22
C ASP A 18 -43.20 -27.96 3.92
N GLN A 19 -43.47 -29.26 3.72
CA GLN A 19 -42.99 -30.09 2.62
C GLN A 19 -43.99 -30.08 1.46
N THR A 20 -43.50 -29.95 0.22
CA THR A 20 -43.67 -30.93 -0.89
C THR A 20 -43.42 -30.27 -2.26
N HIS A 21 -42.50 -30.84 -3.06
CA HIS A 21 -42.62 -31.18 -4.49
C HIS A 21 -41.26 -31.66 -5.08
N PRO A 22 -41.24 -32.51 -6.13
CA PRO A 22 -40.20 -33.52 -6.35
C PRO A 22 -39.01 -33.12 -7.24
N SER A 23 -37.96 -33.93 -7.10
CA SER A 23 -36.58 -33.86 -7.60
C SER A 23 -36.33 -33.36 -9.03
N VAL A 24 -35.37 -32.44 -9.17
CA VAL A 24 -34.55 -32.26 -10.38
C VAL A 24 -33.08 -32.00 -9.99
N ALA A 25 -32.21 -32.91 -10.45
CA ALA A 25 -30.78 -32.80 -10.73
C ALA A 25 -29.80 -32.17 -9.68
N SER A 26 -28.98 -33.07 -9.11
CA SER A 26 -27.60 -32.87 -8.64
C SER A 26 -27.14 -31.44 -8.34
N PHE A 27 -27.37 -30.99 -7.10
CA PHE A 27 -26.63 -29.87 -6.53
C PHE A 27 -25.20 -30.31 -6.23
N GLN A 28 -24.23 -29.72 -6.92
CA GLN A 28 -22.88 -29.61 -6.38
C GLN A 28 -23.00 -28.86 -5.06
N SER A 29 -22.62 -29.51 -3.95
CA SER A 29 -22.66 -28.91 -2.62
C SER A 29 -21.88 -27.60 -2.64
N GLU A 30 -22.56 -26.47 -2.39
CA GLU A 30 -21.87 -25.23 -2.06
C GLU A 30 -20.89 -25.52 -0.91
N PRO A 31 -19.64 -25.02 -0.96
CA PRO A 31 -18.71 -25.25 0.12
C PRO A 31 -19.29 -24.64 1.39
N THR A 32 -19.66 -25.48 2.35
CA THR A 32 -20.15 -25.07 3.67
C THR A 32 -19.15 -24.08 4.25
N ARG A 33 -19.52 -22.79 4.25
CA ARG A 33 -18.69 -21.72 4.78
C ARG A 33 -18.46 -22.01 6.26
N LYS A 34 -17.26 -22.47 6.62
CA LYS A 34 -16.92 -22.78 8.01
C LYS A 34 -17.22 -21.55 8.86
N LYS A 35 -18.16 -21.69 9.81
CA LYS A 35 -18.49 -20.62 10.75
C LYS A 35 -17.28 -20.36 11.64
N ILE A 36 -16.78 -19.12 11.63
CA ILE A 36 -15.65 -18.70 12.45
C ILE A 36 -16.20 -18.07 13.73
N SER A 37 -15.80 -18.61 14.88
CA SER A 37 -16.19 -18.10 16.20
C SER A 37 -15.17 -17.09 16.73
N PHE A 38 -15.61 -16.21 17.64
CA PHE A 38 -14.71 -15.27 18.31
C PHE A 38 -13.56 -15.98 19.05
N ALA A 39 -13.84 -17.10 19.71
CA ALA A 39 -12.83 -17.91 20.39
C ALA A 39 -11.73 -18.40 19.42
N GLN A 40 -12.09 -18.73 18.18
CA GLN A 40 -11.12 -19.09 17.15
C GLN A 40 -10.29 -17.88 16.69
N LEU A 41 -10.90 -16.70 16.54
CA LEU A 41 -10.17 -15.47 16.21
C LEU A 41 -9.14 -15.12 17.28
N VAL A 42 -9.53 -15.18 18.57
CA VAL A 42 -8.62 -14.92 19.69
C VAL A 42 -7.48 -15.95 19.73
N LYS A 43 -7.79 -17.23 19.49
CA LYS A 43 -6.77 -18.30 19.42
C LYS A 43 -5.74 -18.04 18.32
N GLU A 44 -6.18 -17.52 17.18
CA GLU A 44 -5.31 -17.22 16.05
C GLU A 44 -4.77 -15.76 16.07
N GLY A 45 -4.90 -15.04 17.18
CA GLY A 45 -4.63 -13.59 17.27
C GLY A 45 -3.25 -13.16 16.75
N ARG A 46 -2.21 -14.02 16.87
CA ARG A 46 -0.85 -13.74 16.37
C ARG A 46 -0.73 -13.69 14.83
N ARG A 47 -1.77 -14.09 14.11
CA ARG A 47 -1.82 -14.05 12.65
C ARG A 47 -2.48 -12.79 12.11
N PHE A 48 -2.92 -11.92 13.01
CA PHE A 48 -3.47 -10.62 12.66
C PHE A 48 -2.40 -9.54 12.81
N ASN A 49 -2.27 -8.71 11.78
CA ASN A 49 -1.47 -7.49 11.80
C ASN A 49 -2.38 -6.34 11.40
N ILE A 50 -3.00 -5.72 12.40
CA ILE A 50 -4.05 -4.72 12.20
C ILE A 50 -3.41 -3.32 12.17
N ASP A 51 -3.39 -2.71 11.00
CA ASP A 51 -2.83 -1.38 10.79
C ASP A 51 -3.74 -0.29 11.37
N LEU A 52 -3.18 0.60 12.19
CA LEU A 52 -3.92 1.77 12.68
C LEU A 52 -4.06 2.85 11.59
N VAL A 53 -3.21 2.81 10.57
CA VAL A 53 -3.21 3.72 9.43
C VAL A 53 -3.46 2.89 8.18
N SER A 54 -4.55 3.15 7.48
CA SER A 54 -4.84 2.45 6.23
C SER A 54 -4.44 3.33 5.04
N LYS A 55 -3.39 2.90 4.34
CA LYS A 55 -2.87 3.53 3.12
C LYS A 55 -2.42 2.44 2.13
N LEU A 56 -2.34 2.82 0.88
CA LEU A 56 -1.73 2.06 -0.20
C LEU A 56 -0.50 2.82 -0.69
N MET A 57 0.45 2.10 -1.26
CA MET A 57 1.66 2.68 -1.80
C MET A 57 1.54 2.77 -3.31
N PHE A 58 1.63 3.98 -3.88
CA PHE A 58 1.76 4.11 -5.33
C PHE A 58 3.06 3.44 -5.80
N SER A 59 2.98 2.71 -6.90
CA SER A 59 4.13 2.04 -7.50
C SER A 59 5.24 3.04 -7.87
N ARG A 60 4.90 4.31 -8.14
CA ARG A 60 5.83 5.43 -8.35
C ARG A 60 5.64 6.57 -7.33
N GLY A 61 5.53 6.24 -6.04
CA GLY A 61 5.46 7.24 -4.95
C GLY A 61 6.82 7.59 -4.35
N SER A 62 6.90 8.71 -3.63
CA SER A 62 8.12 9.14 -2.92
C SER A 62 8.63 8.09 -1.93
N LEU A 63 7.71 7.38 -1.26
CA LEU A 63 8.08 6.30 -0.33
C LEU A 63 8.70 5.10 -1.04
N VAL A 64 8.12 4.66 -2.18
CA VAL A 64 8.66 3.54 -2.95
C VAL A 64 10.02 3.89 -3.54
N GLU A 65 10.18 5.09 -4.08
CA GLU A 65 11.48 5.56 -4.58
C GLU A 65 12.52 5.65 -3.46
N LEU A 66 12.14 6.14 -2.27
CA LEU A 66 13.04 6.19 -1.12
C LEU A 66 13.46 4.80 -0.65
N LEU A 67 12.53 3.83 -0.57
CA LEU A 67 12.82 2.44 -0.19
C LEU A 67 13.79 1.75 -1.15
N ILE A 68 13.66 2.04 -2.45
CA ILE A 68 14.58 1.53 -3.48
C ILE A 68 15.93 2.22 -3.32
N LYS A 69 15.97 3.56 -3.31
CA LYS A 69 17.20 4.36 -3.23
C LYS A 69 18.05 4.02 -2.01
N SER A 70 17.43 3.87 -0.84
CA SER A 70 18.14 3.61 0.41
C SER A 70 18.48 2.13 0.63
N ASN A 71 18.10 1.23 -0.30
CA ASN A 71 18.18 -0.22 -0.16
C ASN A 71 17.41 -0.80 1.05
N VAL A 72 16.48 -0.03 1.63
CA VAL A 72 15.59 -0.46 2.73
C VAL A 72 14.50 -1.42 2.25
N SER A 73 14.16 -1.36 0.95
CA SER A 73 13.24 -2.31 0.31
C SER A 73 13.58 -3.78 0.54
N ARG A 74 14.84 -4.12 0.83
CA ARG A 74 15.28 -5.49 1.16
C ARG A 74 14.70 -6.05 2.47
N TYR A 75 14.14 -5.20 3.33
CA TYR A 75 13.59 -5.60 4.62
C TYR A 75 12.09 -5.91 4.57
N ALA A 76 11.42 -5.67 3.45
CA ALA A 76 9.99 -5.89 3.30
C ALA A 76 9.64 -6.52 1.95
N GLU A 77 8.57 -7.30 1.92
CA GLU A 77 7.97 -7.80 0.68
C GLU A 77 6.66 -7.08 0.41
N PHE A 78 6.24 -7.04 -0.85
CA PHE A 78 5.05 -6.31 -1.28
C PHE A 78 4.12 -7.21 -2.09
N LYS A 79 2.82 -7.02 -1.90
CA LYS A 79 1.75 -7.58 -2.73
C LYS A 79 1.16 -6.50 -3.61
N ASN A 80 0.85 -6.88 -4.85
CA ASN A 80 0.08 -6.02 -5.74
C ASN A 80 -1.37 -5.94 -5.26
N VAL A 81 -1.94 -4.73 -5.29
CA VAL A 81 -3.40 -4.59 -5.28
C VAL A 81 -3.91 -5.04 -6.65
N THR A 82 -4.87 -5.96 -6.67
CA THR A 82 -5.27 -6.62 -7.93
C THR A 82 -6.53 -6.02 -8.55
N ARG A 83 -7.36 -5.36 -7.74
CA ARG A 83 -8.64 -4.79 -8.17
C ARG A 83 -8.83 -3.41 -7.56
N ILE A 84 -9.34 -2.49 -8.37
CA ILE A 84 -9.90 -1.22 -7.92
C ILE A 84 -11.41 -1.32 -8.09
N LEU A 85 -12.14 -1.02 -7.03
CA LEU A 85 -13.59 -1.10 -7.00
C LEU A 85 -14.15 0.30 -6.74
N THR A 86 -15.35 0.54 -7.25
CA THR A 86 -16.11 1.75 -6.99
C THR A 86 -17.56 1.41 -6.69
N TYR A 87 -18.20 2.22 -5.86
CA TYR A 87 -19.62 2.09 -5.59
C TYR A 87 -20.37 3.12 -6.42
N HIS A 88 -21.28 2.65 -7.26
CA HIS A 88 -22.03 3.50 -8.17
C HIS A 88 -23.44 2.93 -8.35
N HIS A 89 -24.47 3.76 -8.20
CA HIS A 89 -25.89 3.37 -8.37
C HIS A 89 -26.30 2.10 -7.60
N GLY A 90 -25.84 1.93 -6.36
CA GLY A 90 -26.20 0.75 -5.55
C GLY A 90 -25.29 -0.47 -5.75
N ASN A 91 -24.40 -0.45 -6.74
CA ASN A 91 -23.58 -1.59 -7.13
C ASN A 91 -22.10 -1.34 -6.85
N VAL A 92 -21.39 -2.41 -6.46
CA VAL A 92 -19.93 -2.42 -6.42
C VAL A 92 -19.42 -2.90 -7.77
N GLU A 93 -18.65 -2.05 -8.44
CA GLU A 93 -18.17 -2.26 -9.80
C GLU A 93 -16.65 -2.22 -9.86
N GLN A 94 -16.06 -3.04 -10.73
CA GLN A 94 -14.61 -3.03 -10.94
C GLN A 94 -14.23 -1.95 -11.95
N VAL A 95 -13.29 -1.10 -11.55
CA VAL A 95 -12.76 -0.02 -12.38
C VAL A 95 -11.73 -0.59 -13.35
N PRO A 96 -11.89 -0.38 -14.68
CA PRO A 96 -10.91 -0.82 -15.65
C PRO A 96 -9.56 -0.11 -15.46
N CYS A 97 -8.48 -0.87 -15.28
CA CYS A 97 -7.14 -0.31 -15.01
C CYS A 97 -6.17 -0.47 -16.19
N SER A 98 -6.57 -1.16 -17.26
CA SER A 98 -5.77 -1.31 -18.47
C SER A 98 -6.60 -1.19 -19.74
N ARG A 99 -5.94 -1.05 -20.89
CA ARG A 99 -6.60 -1.15 -22.19
C ARG A 99 -7.39 -2.45 -22.31
N ALA A 100 -6.81 -3.57 -21.87
CA ALA A 100 -7.46 -4.87 -21.90
C ALA A 100 -8.73 -4.89 -21.03
N ASP A 101 -8.67 -4.31 -19.83
CA ASP A 101 -9.83 -4.21 -18.92
C ASP A 101 -10.94 -3.33 -19.53
N VAL A 102 -10.56 -2.20 -20.16
CA VAL A 102 -11.52 -1.32 -20.84
C VAL A 102 -12.20 -2.09 -21.98
N PHE A 103 -11.45 -2.86 -22.77
CA PHE A 103 -12.03 -3.68 -23.84
C PHE A 103 -12.94 -4.79 -23.30
N ALA A 104 -12.54 -5.47 -22.22
CA ALA A 104 -13.29 -6.56 -21.61
C ALA A 104 -14.53 -6.09 -20.82
N SER A 105 -14.57 -4.83 -20.40
CA SER A 105 -15.67 -4.29 -19.58
C SER A 105 -17.02 -4.41 -20.28
N ARG A 106 -18.01 -4.99 -19.59
CA ARG A 106 -19.41 -5.06 -20.05
C ARG A 106 -20.25 -3.88 -19.57
N GLN A 107 -19.72 -3.08 -18.65
CA GLN A 107 -20.38 -1.90 -18.06
C GLN A 107 -20.23 -0.65 -18.92
N LEU A 108 -19.27 -0.66 -19.85
CA LEU A 108 -19.02 0.45 -20.77
C LEU A 108 -19.50 0.11 -22.17
N SER A 109 -20.27 1.01 -22.79
CA SER A 109 -20.57 0.95 -24.21
C SER A 109 -19.31 1.16 -25.05
N VAL A 110 -19.35 0.75 -26.32
CA VAL A 110 -18.21 0.95 -27.26
C VAL A 110 -17.86 2.44 -27.41
N VAL A 111 -18.85 3.33 -27.35
CA VAL A 111 -18.64 4.78 -27.44
C VAL A 111 -17.93 5.31 -26.19
N GLU A 112 -18.34 4.87 -25.00
CA GLU A 112 -17.70 5.26 -23.74
C GLU A 112 -16.25 4.77 -23.67
N LYS A 113 -15.98 3.52 -24.08
CA LYS A 113 -14.61 3.00 -24.16
C LYS A 113 -13.70 3.88 -25.02
N ARG A 114 -14.19 4.30 -26.19
CA ARG A 114 -13.44 5.21 -27.08
C ARG A 114 -13.23 6.58 -26.47
N LYS A 115 -14.26 7.16 -25.83
CA LYS A 115 -14.15 8.45 -25.14
C LYS A 115 -13.15 8.39 -23.98
N LEU A 116 -13.24 7.38 -23.13
CA LEU A 116 -12.32 7.16 -22.01
C LEU A 116 -10.88 7.05 -22.49
N MET A 117 -10.61 6.18 -23.47
CA MET A 117 -9.24 5.99 -23.98
C MET A 117 -8.66 7.27 -24.60
N ARG A 118 -9.47 8.06 -25.33
CA ARG A 118 -9.04 9.36 -25.84
C ARG A 118 -8.73 10.34 -24.72
N PHE A 119 -9.59 10.42 -23.70
CA PHE A 119 -9.40 11.30 -22.54
C PHE A 119 -8.14 10.93 -21.73
N LEU A 120 -7.94 9.65 -21.42
CA LEU A 120 -6.75 9.20 -20.70
C LEU A 120 -5.46 9.48 -21.49
N THR A 121 -5.53 9.42 -22.82
CA THR A 121 -4.39 9.75 -23.69
C THR A 121 -4.11 11.26 -23.68
N SER A 122 -5.14 12.10 -23.80
CA SER A 122 -4.98 13.56 -23.77
C SER A 122 -4.52 14.07 -22.40
N CYS A 123 -4.88 13.40 -21.30
CA CYS A 123 -4.41 13.74 -19.96
C CYS A 123 -2.88 13.64 -19.83
N MET A 124 -2.19 12.86 -20.65
CA MET A 124 -0.73 12.73 -20.58
C MET A 124 0.01 13.93 -21.19
N GLU A 125 -0.68 14.76 -21.96
CA GLU A 125 -0.17 15.98 -22.57
C GLU A 125 -0.64 17.22 -21.79
N GLU A 126 0.07 18.34 -21.94
CA GLU A 126 -0.33 19.65 -21.44
C GLU A 126 -0.93 20.48 -22.58
N THR A 127 -2.17 20.92 -22.42
CA THR A 127 -2.89 21.68 -23.45
C THR A 127 -3.35 23.05 -22.94
N GLU A 128 -3.53 24.01 -23.86
CA GLU A 128 -4.05 25.34 -23.53
C GLU A 128 -5.44 25.26 -22.87
N GLU A 129 -6.26 24.29 -23.27
CA GLU A 129 -7.56 24.02 -22.68
C GLU A 129 -7.44 23.62 -21.21
N GLN A 130 -6.55 22.68 -20.86
CA GLN A 130 -6.33 22.30 -19.45
C GLN A 130 -5.88 23.50 -18.60
N GLN A 131 -5.04 24.37 -19.17
CA GLN A 131 -4.57 25.58 -18.49
C GLN A 131 -5.70 26.58 -18.23
N ALA A 132 -6.67 26.69 -19.16
CA ALA A 132 -7.83 27.55 -18.97
C ALA A 132 -8.74 27.10 -17.81
N TYR A 133 -8.73 25.81 -17.48
CA TYR A 133 -9.50 25.25 -16.36
C TYR A 133 -8.70 25.10 -15.07
N TYR A 134 -7.40 25.43 -15.04
CA TYR A 134 -6.46 25.06 -13.98
C TYR A 134 -6.99 25.22 -12.54
N SER A 135 -7.59 26.37 -12.23
CA SER A 135 -8.12 26.70 -10.90
C SER A 135 -9.62 26.41 -10.71
N ARG A 136 -10.32 25.97 -11.76
CA ARG A 136 -11.74 25.59 -11.71
C ARG A 136 -11.89 24.15 -11.18
N PRO A 137 -13.05 23.78 -10.63
CA PRO A 137 -13.29 22.41 -10.16
C PRO A 137 -13.07 21.37 -11.26
N TYR A 138 -12.38 20.28 -10.92
CA TYR A 138 -12.05 19.20 -11.86
C TYR A 138 -13.31 18.53 -12.44
N LEU A 139 -14.38 18.46 -11.65
CA LEU A 139 -15.67 17.94 -12.12
C LEU A 139 -16.26 18.79 -13.26
N GLU A 140 -16.13 20.12 -13.22
CA GLU A 140 -16.57 21.00 -14.32
C GLU A 140 -15.79 20.71 -15.59
N PHE A 141 -14.46 20.55 -15.47
CA PHE A 141 -13.63 20.16 -16.61
C PHE A 141 -14.08 18.82 -17.20
N LEU A 142 -14.32 17.79 -16.37
CA LEU A 142 -14.79 16.48 -16.84
C LEU A 142 -16.13 16.54 -17.58
N HIS A 143 -17.06 17.38 -17.11
CA HIS A 143 -18.34 17.61 -17.77
C HIS A 143 -18.16 18.22 -19.17
N ASP A 144 -17.30 19.23 -19.28
CA ASP A 144 -17.06 19.94 -20.54
C ASP A 144 -16.28 19.12 -21.58
N GLN A 145 -15.62 18.03 -21.15
CA GLN A 145 -15.00 17.03 -22.03
C GLN A 145 -16.02 16.06 -22.67
N HIS A 146 -17.32 16.29 -22.49
CA HIS A 146 -18.41 15.49 -23.05
C HIS A 146 -18.34 13.99 -22.67
N LEU A 147 -17.88 13.74 -21.44
CA LEU A 147 -17.87 12.41 -20.83
C LEU A 147 -19.24 12.14 -20.20
N GLY A 148 -19.74 10.92 -20.31
CA GLY A 148 -20.98 10.54 -19.62
C GLY A 148 -20.76 10.39 -18.11
N ASP A 149 -21.82 10.49 -17.31
CA ASP A 149 -21.78 10.48 -15.84
C ASP A 149 -20.97 9.30 -15.28
N ASN A 150 -21.11 8.12 -15.87
CA ASN A 150 -20.37 6.92 -15.46
C ASN A 150 -18.84 7.08 -15.61
N LEU A 151 -18.39 7.71 -16.71
CA LEU A 151 -16.97 7.97 -16.93
C LEU A 151 -16.46 9.08 -16.02
N GLN A 152 -17.26 10.13 -15.79
CA GLN A 152 -16.91 11.19 -14.85
C GLN A 152 -16.73 10.63 -13.44
N HIS A 153 -17.64 9.74 -13.00
CA HIS A 153 -17.56 9.03 -11.71
C HIS A 153 -16.25 8.24 -11.58
N PHE A 154 -15.90 7.43 -12.59
CA PHE A 154 -14.65 6.65 -12.58
C PHE A 154 -13.40 7.54 -12.54
N LEU A 155 -13.39 8.60 -13.34
CA LEU A 155 -12.24 9.51 -13.42
C LEU A 155 -12.05 10.29 -12.13
N LEU A 156 -13.12 10.87 -11.59
CA LEU A 156 -13.07 11.66 -10.37
C LEU A 156 -12.73 10.80 -9.15
N HIS A 157 -13.51 9.75 -8.89
CA HIS A 157 -13.43 9.03 -7.61
C HIS A 157 -12.41 7.90 -7.60
N SER A 158 -12.18 7.22 -8.73
CA SER A 158 -11.35 6.02 -8.79
C SER A 158 -9.95 6.25 -9.34
N ILE A 159 -9.80 7.14 -10.34
CA ILE A 159 -8.50 7.41 -10.99
C ILE A 159 -7.81 8.62 -10.37
N ALA A 160 -8.41 9.80 -10.48
CA ALA A 160 -7.90 11.02 -9.86
C ALA A 160 -7.96 10.92 -8.34
N MET A 161 -8.95 10.18 -7.83
CA MET A 161 -9.20 10.02 -6.41
C MET A 161 -9.38 11.39 -5.72
N ALA A 162 -10.14 12.26 -6.37
CA ALA A 162 -10.33 13.65 -5.97
C ALA A 162 -11.74 13.89 -5.43
N SER A 163 -11.92 15.05 -4.78
CA SER A 163 -13.24 15.57 -4.40
C SER A 163 -13.83 16.40 -5.54
N PRO A 164 -15.15 16.60 -5.61
CA PRO A 164 -15.79 17.43 -6.63
C PRO A 164 -15.19 18.85 -6.74
N ASP A 165 -14.78 19.42 -5.60
CA ASP A 165 -14.23 20.78 -5.50
C ASP A 165 -12.73 20.85 -5.79
N THR A 166 -12.06 19.71 -5.99
CA THR A 166 -10.60 19.67 -6.24
C THR A 166 -10.28 20.46 -7.52
N PRO A 167 -9.30 21.38 -7.50
CA PRO A 167 -8.90 22.14 -8.68
C PRO A 167 -8.48 21.23 -9.84
N THR A 168 -8.78 21.63 -11.07
CA THR A 168 -8.47 20.85 -12.28
C THR A 168 -6.99 20.54 -12.41
N GLY A 169 -6.10 21.47 -12.04
CA GLY A 169 -4.65 21.23 -12.01
C GLY A 169 -4.27 20.05 -11.12
N GLU A 170 -4.85 19.95 -9.92
CA GLU A 170 -4.62 18.84 -8.98
C GLU A 170 -5.27 17.54 -9.45
N GLY A 171 -6.50 17.60 -9.99
CA GLY A 171 -7.20 16.45 -10.54
C GLY A 171 -6.47 15.82 -11.73
N LEU A 172 -5.97 16.65 -12.65
CA LEU A 172 -5.14 16.21 -13.78
C LEU A 172 -3.79 15.68 -13.31
N ALA A 173 -3.12 16.33 -12.35
CA ALA A 173 -1.87 15.84 -11.78
C ALA A 173 -2.05 14.44 -11.15
N SER A 174 -3.13 14.24 -10.39
CA SER A 174 -3.46 12.96 -9.77
C SER A 174 -3.78 11.88 -10.82
N THR A 175 -4.57 12.24 -11.84
CA THR A 175 -4.87 11.35 -12.97
C THR A 175 -3.61 10.92 -13.71
N ARG A 176 -2.73 11.88 -14.05
CA ARG A 176 -1.44 11.61 -14.69
C ARG A 176 -0.57 10.70 -13.83
N HIS A 177 -0.51 10.96 -12.53
CA HIS A 177 0.27 10.14 -11.60
C HIS A 177 -0.24 8.70 -11.54
N PHE A 178 -1.56 8.52 -11.41
CA PHE A 178 -2.20 7.21 -11.44
C PHE A 178 -1.81 6.45 -12.72
N LEU A 179 -1.95 7.10 -13.89
CA LEU A 179 -1.63 6.49 -15.19
C LEU A 179 -0.15 6.11 -15.31
N ARG A 180 0.77 6.94 -14.82
CA ARG A 180 2.23 6.64 -14.81
C ARG A 180 2.57 5.44 -13.92
N CYS A 181 1.76 5.18 -12.89
CA CYS A 181 1.97 4.08 -11.95
C CYS A 181 1.45 2.72 -12.45
N LEU A 182 0.50 2.71 -13.40
CA LEU A 182 -0.04 1.48 -13.96
C LEU A 182 1.05 0.65 -14.64
N GLY A 183 0.98 -0.67 -14.49
CA GLY A 183 1.86 -1.61 -15.19
C GLY A 183 3.29 -1.70 -14.66
N ARG A 184 3.71 -0.92 -13.64
CA ARG A 184 5.09 -0.99 -13.10
C ARG A 184 5.39 -2.34 -12.46
N TYR A 185 4.49 -2.84 -11.60
CA TYR A 185 4.62 -4.12 -10.90
C TYR A 185 3.40 -5.03 -11.08
N GLY A 186 2.28 -4.49 -11.54
CA GLY A 186 1.02 -5.19 -11.73
C GLY A 186 0.00 -4.35 -12.51
N ASN A 187 -1.23 -4.86 -12.63
CA ASN A 187 -2.28 -4.21 -13.42
C ASN A 187 -2.80 -2.90 -12.79
N THR A 188 -2.75 -2.77 -11.46
CA THR A 188 -3.14 -1.54 -10.75
C THR A 188 -1.91 -0.73 -10.33
N PRO A 189 -2.05 0.54 -9.94
CA PRO A 189 -0.92 1.39 -9.59
C PRO A 189 -0.46 1.21 -8.14
N PHE A 190 -1.00 0.25 -7.38
CA PHE A 190 -0.81 0.17 -5.93
C PHE A 190 -0.11 -1.10 -5.45
N LEU A 191 0.68 -0.93 -4.40
CA LEU A 191 1.33 -1.97 -3.61
C LEU A 191 0.85 -1.90 -2.16
N PHE A 192 0.95 -3.04 -1.47
CA PHE A 192 0.74 -3.15 -0.04
C PHE A 192 1.83 -4.04 0.58
N PRO A 193 2.47 -3.63 1.69
CA PRO A 193 3.51 -4.44 2.34
C PRO A 193 2.91 -5.70 2.99
N VAL A 194 3.62 -6.82 2.84
CA VAL A 194 3.29 -8.05 3.59
C VAL A 194 3.49 -7.77 5.09
N TYR A 195 2.58 -8.27 5.93
CA TYR A 195 2.46 -7.97 7.37
C TYR A 195 1.98 -6.56 7.72
N GLY A 196 1.60 -5.73 6.74
CA GLY A 196 0.97 -4.43 6.99
C GLY A 196 1.95 -3.25 6.98
N LEU A 197 1.39 -2.04 7.01
CA LEU A 197 2.14 -0.78 6.95
C LEU A 197 3.02 -0.56 8.18
N GLY A 198 2.73 -1.22 9.30
CA GLY A 198 3.56 -1.22 10.50
C GLY A 198 5.02 -1.67 10.27
N GLU A 199 5.30 -2.39 9.19
CA GLU A 199 6.66 -2.80 8.82
C GLU A 199 7.51 -1.65 8.28
N ILE A 200 6.90 -0.65 7.64
CA ILE A 200 7.63 0.44 6.97
C ILE A 200 8.46 1.26 7.97
N PRO A 201 7.93 1.76 9.11
CA PRO A 201 8.73 2.44 10.11
C PRO A 201 9.86 1.55 10.65
N GLN A 202 9.59 0.27 10.89
CA GLN A 202 10.59 -0.68 11.40
C GLN A 202 11.75 -0.89 10.42
N CYS A 203 11.47 -0.92 9.12
CA CYS A 203 12.50 -1.02 8.07
C CYS A 203 13.47 0.17 8.13
N PHE A 204 12.97 1.39 8.29
CA PHE A 204 13.83 2.58 8.45
C PHE A 204 14.54 2.62 9.82
N CYS A 205 13.89 2.14 10.89
CA CYS A 205 14.55 1.99 12.19
C CYS A 205 15.75 1.04 12.10
N ARG A 206 15.60 -0.08 11.38
CA ARG A 206 16.68 -1.04 11.12
C ARG A 206 17.83 -0.39 10.37
N MET A 207 17.55 0.37 9.31
CA MET A 207 18.58 1.12 8.59
C MET A 207 19.38 2.01 9.54
N SER A 208 18.70 2.82 10.36
CA SER A 208 19.36 3.67 11.34
C SER A 208 20.19 2.85 12.36
N ALA A 209 19.71 1.70 12.83
CA ALA A 209 20.45 0.84 13.77
C ALA A 209 21.73 0.27 13.14
N VAL A 210 21.70 -0.13 11.86
CA VAL A 210 22.87 -0.61 11.13
C VAL A 210 23.99 0.44 11.09
N PHE A 211 23.62 1.72 11.01
CA PHE A 211 24.55 2.85 11.04
C PHE A 211 24.79 3.41 12.46
N GLY A 212 24.54 2.61 13.50
CA GLY A 212 24.88 2.96 14.89
C GLY A 212 23.79 3.70 15.68
N GLY A 213 22.58 3.83 15.13
CA GLY A 213 21.42 4.36 15.85
C GLY A 213 21.04 3.48 17.04
N VAL A 214 20.74 4.09 18.18
CA VAL A 214 20.37 3.39 19.42
C VAL A 214 18.87 3.51 19.66
N TYR A 215 18.22 2.39 19.97
CA TYR A 215 16.76 2.29 20.14
C TYR A 215 16.38 1.90 21.57
N CYS A 216 15.46 2.66 22.15
CA CYS A 216 14.94 2.42 23.51
C CYS A 216 13.40 2.43 23.49
N LEU A 217 12.78 1.25 23.43
CA LEU A 217 11.33 1.10 23.62
C LEU A 217 10.97 1.12 25.10
N ARG A 218 9.72 1.52 25.42
CA ARG A 218 9.23 1.68 26.80
C ARG A 218 10.12 2.66 27.61
N HIS A 219 10.61 3.69 26.95
CA HIS A 219 11.53 4.68 27.51
C HIS A 219 11.09 6.08 27.10
N SER A 220 10.37 6.78 27.98
CA SER A 220 9.86 8.12 27.67
C SER A 220 10.86 9.21 28.06
N VAL A 221 10.67 10.40 27.48
CA VAL A 221 11.37 11.65 27.80
C VAL A 221 10.48 12.50 28.70
N GLN A 222 11.01 13.04 29.79
CA GLN A 222 10.26 13.86 30.75
C GLN A 222 10.28 15.35 30.39
N CYS A 223 11.45 15.88 30.05
CA CYS A 223 11.58 17.30 29.73
C CYS A 223 12.79 17.62 28.83
N LEU A 224 12.75 18.82 28.25
CA LEU A 224 13.84 19.40 27.47
C LEU A 224 14.67 20.34 28.35
N ILE A 225 15.99 20.27 28.21
CA ILE A 225 16.92 21.24 28.81
C ILE A 225 17.24 22.29 27.74
N VAL A 226 16.75 23.51 27.97
CA VAL A 226 16.91 24.64 27.06
C VAL A 226 17.88 25.64 27.65
N ASP A 227 18.78 26.14 26.81
CA ASP A 227 19.66 27.24 27.14
C ASP A 227 18.90 28.57 27.16
N LYS A 228 18.98 29.32 28.26
CA LYS A 228 18.18 30.54 28.45
C LYS A 228 18.60 31.69 27.55
N ASP A 229 19.86 31.76 27.16
CA ASP A 229 20.39 32.88 26.37
C ASP A 229 20.13 32.67 24.88
N THR A 230 20.24 31.42 24.41
CA THR A 230 20.11 31.05 23.00
C THR A 230 18.74 30.46 22.63
N ASN A 231 17.90 30.12 23.61
CA ASN A 231 16.63 29.38 23.43
C ASN A 231 16.79 28.07 22.64
N ARG A 232 17.98 27.47 22.68
CA ARG A 232 18.30 26.20 22.01
C ARG A 232 18.15 25.04 22.98
N CYS A 233 17.54 23.94 22.53
CA CYS A 233 17.61 22.67 23.24
C CYS A 233 19.05 22.15 23.26
N LYS A 234 19.55 21.74 24.43
CA LYS A 234 20.90 21.19 24.64
C LYS A 234 20.89 19.72 25.07
N ALA A 235 19.79 19.26 25.65
CA ALA A 235 19.67 17.93 26.21
C ALA A 235 18.21 17.57 26.50
N VAL A 236 17.98 16.30 26.76
CA VAL A 236 16.72 15.79 27.33
C VAL A 236 16.99 15.12 28.67
N VAL A 237 15.98 15.07 29.54
CA VAL A 237 15.97 14.22 30.73
C VAL A 237 14.98 13.09 30.50
N ASP A 238 15.44 11.85 30.64
CA ASP A 238 14.60 10.68 30.40
C ASP A 238 13.74 10.29 31.62
N SER A 239 12.91 9.28 31.43
CA SER A 239 12.06 8.69 32.48
C SER A 239 12.81 8.15 33.71
N ARG A 240 14.13 7.96 33.63
CA ARG A 240 15.00 7.47 34.70
C ARG A 240 15.80 8.59 35.37
N GLY A 241 15.60 9.84 34.94
CA GLY A 241 16.35 11.01 35.43
C GLY A 241 17.74 11.15 34.80
N GLN A 242 18.07 10.38 33.76
CA GLN A 242 19.34 10.51 33.06
C GLN A 242 19.29 11.70 32.09
N ARG A 243 20.32 12.54 32.15
CA ARG A 243 20.53 13.62 31.18
C ARG A 243 21.26 13.09 29.94
N ILE A 244 20.67 13.31 28.76
CA ILE A 244 21.23 12.94 27.47
C ILE A 244 21.41 14.21 26.63
N ASN A 245 22.65 14.57 26.31
CA ASN A 245 22.96 15.76 25.51
C ASN A 245 22.66 15.53 24.02
N CYS A 246 22.11 16.53 23.34
CA CYS A 246 21.77 16.48 21.92
C CYS A 246 21.85 17.86 21.27
N SER A 247 22.28 17.93 20.00
CA SER A 247 22.30 19.16 19.20
C SER A 247 20.96 19.42 18.51
N HIS A 248 20.26 18.35 18.13
CA HIS A 248 18.96 18.34 17.49
C HIS A 248 18.02 17.42 18.26
N PHE A 249 16.74 17.79 18.30
CA PHE A 249 15.69 17.00 18.92
C PHE A 249 14.48 16.98 17.97
N VAL A 250 14.13 15.79 17.50
CA VAL A 250 12.97 15.55 16.62
C VAL A 250 11.92 14.83 17.45
N MET A 251 10.70 15.36 17.46
CA MET A 251 9.58 14.85 18.22
C MET A 251 8.38 14.73 17.30
N GLU A 252 7.64 13.64 17.42
CA GLU A 252 6.30 13.56 16.89
C GLU A 252 5.39 14.46 17.74
N ASP A 253 4.51 15.24 17.12
CA ASP A 253 3.47 15.94 17.87
C ASP A 253 2.54 14.89 18.49
N GLY A 254 2.51 14.81 19.82
CA GLY A 254 1.69 13.86 20.60
C GLY A 254 0.18 14.07 20.46
N GLY A 255 -0.25 14.87 19.48
CA GLY A 255 -1.59 14.89 18.92
C GLY A 255 -1.91 13.55 18.24
N GLY A 256 -2.01 12.50 19.05
CA GLY A 256 -2.77 11.31 18.73
C GLY A 256 -4.23 11.69 18.54
N VAL A 257 -4.56 12.20 17.37
CA VAL A 257 -5.94 12.25 16.89
C VAL A 257 -6.14 10.99 16.05
N VAL A 258 -6.33 9.86 16.72
CA VAL A 258 -7.08 8.74 16.13
C VAL A 258 -8.49 8.87 16.65
N SER A 259 -9.29 9.70 15.97
CA SER A 259 -10.74 9.60 15.86
C SER A 259 -11.26 10.70 14.94
N MET A 260 -11.76 10.30 13.77
CA MET A 260 -12.98 10.89 13.21
C MET A 260 -13.63 9.86 12.29
N VAL A 261 -14.64 9.17 12.81
CA VAL A 261 -15.69 8.58 11.98
C VAL A 261 -16.42 9.73 11.33
N THR A 262 -16.45 9.74 10.01
CA THR A 262 -17.46 10.49 9.26
C THR A 262 -18.06 9.55 8.24
N VAL A 263 -19.23 9.00 8.59
CA VAL A 263 -20.13 8.34 7.64
C VAL A 263 -20.78 9.43 6.80
N PRO A 264 -20.67 9.40 5.47
CA PRO A 264 -21.35 10.35 4.62
C PRO A 264 -22.78 9.91 4.33
N SER A 265 -23.72 10.76 4.73
CA SER A 265 -25.10 10.77 4.23
C SER A 265 -25.13 11.31 2.79
N THR A 266 -26.24 11.12 2.11
CA THR A 266 -26.58 11.58 0.75
C THR A 266 -26.56 13.11 0.52
N ASP A 267 -25.89 13.92 1.36
CA ASP A 267 -25.98 15.39 1.38
C ASP A 267 -24.63 16.13 1.64
N GLY A 268 -23.52 15.72 1.00
CA GLY A 268 -22.26 16.53 0.98
C GLY A 268 -21.20 16.20 2.05
N SER A 269 -20.87 14.92 2.21
CA SER A 269 -19.93 14.42 3.24
C SER A 269 -18.74 13.65 2.61
N PRO A 270 -17.61 13.44 3.34
CA PRO A 270 -16.31 13.11 2.74
C PRO A 270 -16.26 11.71 2.10
N THR A 271 -15.60 11.53 0.97
CA THR A 271 -15.54 10.22 0.27
C THR A 271 -14.95 9.10 1.15
N VAL A 272 -15.72 8.03 1.38
CA VAL A 272 -15.25 6.81 2.06
C VAL A 272 -14.63 5.85 1.05
N ARG A 273 -13.48 5.27 1.41
CA ARG A 273 -12.77 4.24 0.66
C ARG A 273 -12.64 3.00 1.52
N MET A 274 -12.75 1.84 0.88
CA MET A 274 -12.58 0.55 1.53
C MET A 274 -11.37 -0.17 0.94
N VAL A 275 -10.46 -0.62 1.80
CA VAL A 275 -9.35 -1.50 1.42
C VAL A 275 -9.62 -2.88 1.97
N GLU A 276 -9.75 -3.87 1.09
CA GLU A 276 -9.87 -5.28 1.45
C GLU A 276 -8.49 -5.94 1.36
N LEU A 277 -8.03 -6.53 2.46
CA LEU A 277 -6.83 -7.35 2.54
C LEU A 277 -7.22 -8.81 2.74
N CYS A 278 -6.71 -9.69 1.89
CA CYS A 278 -6.89 -11.13 2.05
C CYS A 278 -5.73 -11.74 2.85
N SER A 279 -5.91 -12.97 3.36
CA SER A 279 -4.91 -13.65 4.19
C SER A 279 -3.52 -13.81 3.56
N SER A 280 -3.39 -13.69 2.23
CA SER A 280 -2.09 -13.74 1.54
C SER A 280 -1.20 -12.52 1.78
N THR A 281 -1.76 -11.44 2.32
CA THR A 281 -1.03 -10.27 2.82
C THR A 281 -0.42 -10.51 4.20
N MET A 282 -0.74 -11.63 4.84
CA MET A 282 -0.32 -11.98 6.20
C MET A 282 -0.85 -11.01 7.28
N THR A 283 -1.93 -10.28 7.00
CA THR A 283 -2.62 -9.44 8.00
C THR A 283 -3.81 -10.12 8.68
N CYS A 284 -4.27 -11.26 8.16
CA CYS A 284 -5.39 -12.03 8.73
C CYS A 284 -5.32 -13.52 8.38
N ILE A 285 -6.18 -14.34 9.00
CA ILE A 285 -6.20 -15.81 8.81
C ILE A 285 -6.92 -16.25 7.52
N PRO A 286 -6.57 -17.41 6.95
CA PRO A 286 -7.30 -18.01 5.83
C PRO A 286 -8.79 -18.17 6.13
N GLY A 287 -9.63 -17.81 5.15
CA GLY A 287 -11.08 -17.79 5.31
C GLY A 287 -11.63 -16.49 5.91
N THR A 288 -10.76 -15.53 6.27
CA THR A 288 -11.13 -14.16 6.63
C THR A 288 -10.52 -13.15 5.66
N CYS A 289 -11.13 -11.96 5.59
CA CYS A 289 -10.57 -10.77 4.98
C CYS A 289 -10.62 -9.64 6.01
N GLU A 290 -9.67 -8.73 5.93
CA GLU A 290 -9.63 -7.52 6.72
C GLU A 290 -10.09 -6.33 5.88
N PHE A 291 -10.98 -5.51 6.41
CA PHE A 291 -11.54 -4.36 5.71
C PHE A 291 -11.20 -3.08 6.48
N TYR A 292 -10.52 -2.16 5.83
CA TYR A 292 -10.27 -0.83 6.36
C TYR A 292 -11.19 0.18 5.68
N LEU A 293 -11.84 1.03 6.47
CA LEU A 293 -12.63 2.16 5.99
C LEU A 293 -11.85 3.46 6.20
N ILE A 294 -11.77 4.29 5.18
CA ILE A 294 -10.91 5.47 5.13
C ILE A 294 -11.71 6.65 4.58
N THR A 295 -11.71 7.79 5.26
CA THR A 295 -12.40 9.02 4.84
C THR A 295 -11.48 10.10 4.26
N HIS A 296 -10.16 9.94 4.41
CA HIS A 296 -9.13 10.86 3.89
C HIS A 296 -8.00 10.10 3.18
N LEU A 297 -7.55 10.60 2.04
CA LEU A 297 -6.70 9.85 1.13
C LEU A 297 -5.21 9.76 1.49
N LEU A 298 -4.66 8.72 0.85
CA LEU A 298 -3.31 8.45 0.33
C LEU A 298 -2.45 9.69 0.06
N GLU A 299 -1.12 9.49 0.05
CA GLU A 299 -0.11 10.52 -0.22
C GLU A 299 -0.59 11.58 -1.25
N PRO A 300 -0.88 12.81 -0.82
CA PRO A 300 -1.22 13.89 -1.73
C PRO A 300 -0.06 14.18 -2.70
N LEU A 301 -0.37 14.33 -3.99
CA LEU A 301 0.57 14.68 -5.05
C LEU A 301 0.09 15.92 -5.82
N PRO A 302 1.00 16.79 -6.32
CA PRO A 302 2.46 16.80 -6.15
C PRO A 302 2.92 17.70 -4.97
N PRO A 303 4.25 17.73 -4.68
CA PRO A 303 4.84 18.63 -3.69
C PRO A 303 4.50 20.12 -3.95
N PRO A 304 4.50 20.97 -2.91
CA PRO A 304 4.89 20.68 -1.53
C PRO A 304 3.68 20.28 -0.67
N CYS A 305 3.46 18.98 -0.46
CA CYS A 305 2.48 18.54 0.51
C CYS A 305 3.13 18.23 1.85
N LEU A 306 2.84 19.08 2.83
CA LEU A 306 3.28 18.91 4.21
C LEU A 306 2.69 17.67 4.90
N LEU A 307 1.75 16.94 4.30
CA LEU A 307 1.19 15.70 4.84
C LEU A 307 1.94 14.44 4.39
N CYS A 308 2.89 14.56 3.44
CA CYS A 308 3.71 13.43 3.01
C CYS A 308 4.85 13.17 4.04
N PRO A 309 4.90 11.99 4.69
CA PRO A 309 5.93 11.70 5.70
C PRO A 309 7.35 11.75 5.14
N VAL A 310 7.54 11.32 3.88
CA VAL A 310 8.85 11.37 3.22
C VAL A 310 9.31 12.81 3.01
N PHE A 311 8.43 13.67 2.52
CA PHE A 311 8.75 15.09 2.31
C PHE A 311 9.04 15.81 3.63
N GLN A 312 8.26 15.56 4.68
CA GLN A 312 8.52 16.09 6.02
C GLN A 312 9.89 15.63 6.55
N ALA A 313 10.19 14.34 6.43
CA ALA A 313 11.46 13.77 6.89
C ALA A 313 12.65 14.37 6.13
N GLU A 314 12.55 14.52 4.80
CA GLU A 314 13.59 15.16 3.98
C GLU A 314 13.78 16.64 4.37
N LEU A 315 12.69 17.38 4.60
CA LEU A 315 12.76 18.77 5.03
C LEU A 315 13.42 18.91 6.42
N ILE A 316 13.09 18.03 7.36
CA ILE A 316 13.72 17.98 8.69
C ILE A 316 15.21 17.63 8.55
N PHE A 317 15.54 16.63 7.73
CA PHE A 317 16.92 16.22 7.46
C PHE A 317 17.74 17.38 6.88
N LYS A 318 17.24 18.06 5.85
CA LYS A 318 17.94 19.20 5.23
C LYS A 318 18.11 20.41 6.15
N LYS A 319 17.26 20.58 7.16
CA LYS A 319 17.47 21.58 8.21
C LYS A 319 18.58 21.20 9.19
N MET A 320 18.76 19.90 9.46
CA MET A 320 19.81 19.41 10.37
C MET A 320 21.16 19.24 9.66
N LEU A 321 21.13 18.81 8.40
CA LEU A 321 22.29 18.45 7.57
C LEU A 321 22.07 18.96 6.12
N PRO A 322 22.31 20.26 5.85
CA PRO A 322 21.97 20.87 4.54
C PRO A 322 22.72 20.27 3.35
N GLU A 323 24.02 20.02 3.52
CA GLU A 323 24.93 19.57 2.46
C GLU A 323 24.89 18.06 2.22
N GLU A 324 24.26 17.29 3.12
CA GLU A 324 24.25 15.83 3.06
C GLU A 324 23.14 15.29 2.14
N GLU A 325 23.37 14.13 1.56
CA GLU A 325 22.34 13.44 0.77
C GLU A 325 21.29 12.77 1.68
N PHE A 326 20.00 12.89 1.33
CA PHE A 326 18.94 12.23 2.07
C PHE A 326 18.89 10.73 1.74
N CYS A 327 19.20 9.91 2.76
CA CYS A 327 19.17 8.44 2.75
C CYS A 327 19.86 7.80 1.52
N PRO A 328 21.17 8.00 1.33
CA PRO A 328 21.92 7.31 0.28
C PRO A 328 21.92 5.79 0.49
N PRO A 329 22.11 4.98 -0.57
CA PRO A 329 22.27 3.53 -0.42
C PRO A 329 23.48 3.21 0.46
N ALA A 330 23.34 2.19 1.32
CA ALA A 330 24.48 1.64 2.04
C ALA A 330 25.51 1.08 1.04
N PRO A 331 26.82 1.39 1.19
CA PRO A 331 27.85 0.84 0.31
C PRO A 331 27.90 -0.68 0.48
N ASN A 332 27.85 -1.41 -0.63
CA ASN A 332 28.01 -2.86 -0.63
C ASN A 332 29.50 -3.20 -0.66
N PRO A 333 30.07 -3.88 0.35
CA PRO A 333 31.48 -4.23 0.35
C PRO A 333 31.86 -5.14 -0.84
N GLU A 334 30.91 -5.90 -1.39
CA GLU A 334 31.14 -6.78 -2.55
C GLU A 334 31.32 -6.00 -3.87
N ASP A 335 30.94 -4.72 -3.92
CA ASP A 335 31.17 -3.87 -5.09
C ASP A 335 32.61 -3.35 -5.14
N ILE A 336 33.40 -3.56 -4.08
CA ILE A 336 34.82 -3.18 -4.01
C ILE A 336 35.65 -4.29 -4.67
N ILE A 337 36.06 -4.05 -5.92
CA ILE A 337 37.02 -4.92 -6.61
C ILE A 337 38.40 -4.67 -6.03
N TYR A 338 38.98 -5.68 -5.39
CA TYR A 338 40.38 -5.67 -4.99
C TYR A 338 41.24 -6.06 -6.19
N ASP A 339 42.27 -5.28 -6.52
CA ASP A 339 43.33 -5.68 -7.44
C ASP A 339 44.18 -6.78 -6.78
N GLY A 340 43.71 -8.02 -6.87
CA GLY A 340 44.43 -9.22 -6.46
C GLY A 340 44.64 -10.15 -7.66
N GLU A 341 45.89 -10.57 -7.88
CA GLU A 341 46.25 -11.52 -8.94
C GLU A 341 45.33 -12.76 -8.93
N PRO A 342 44.93 -13.29 -10.10
CA PRO A 342 44.17 -14.53 -10.15
C PRO A 342 44.99 -15.64 -9.46
N PRO A 343 44.35 -16.57 -8.72
CA PRO A 343 45.05 -17.66 -8.10
C PRO A 343 45.84 -18.43 -9.17
N SER A 344 47.14 -18.58 -8.93
CA SER A 344 48.04 -19.36 -9.76
C SER A 344 47.51 -20.79 -9.89
N SER A 345 47.11 -21.13 -11.11
CA SER A 345 46.87 -22.51 -11.52
C SER A 345 48.19 -23.28 -11.44
N THR A 346 48.40 -24.04 -10.37
CA THR A 346 49.43 -25.08 -10.33
C THR A 346 48.90 -26.34 -11.01
N GLY A 347 49.42 -26.61 -12.23
CA GLY A 347 49.56 -27.91 -12.93
C GLY A 347 48.32 -28.82 -13.00
N GLY A 348 47.72 -29.15 -14.13
CA GLY A 348 48.33 -29.52 -15.41
C GLY A 348 48.29 -31.04 -15.55
N GLU A 349 47.37 -31.58 -16.36
CA GLU A 349 47.56 -32.74 -17.26
C GLU A 349 46.33 -32.93 -18.17
N GLU A 350 46.53 -32.43 -19.40
CA GLU A 350 46.10 -32.86 -20.74
C GLU A 350 44.80 -33.65 -20.99
N GLU A 351 44.09 -33.16 -22.00
CA GLU A 351 42.94 -33.73 -22.70
C GLU A 351 43.22 -35.08 -23.38
N GLN A 352 42.24 -35.98 -23.37
CA GLN A 352 41.98 -36.90 -24.48
C GLN A 352 40.47 -37.19 -24.59
N GLU A 353 39.88 -36.72 -25.70
CA GLU A 353 38.53 -37.09 -26.15
C GLU A 353 38.49 -38.56 -26.62
N GLY A 354 37.42 -39.27 -26.25
CA GLY A 354 37.07 -40.62 -26.76
C GLY A 354 35.56 -40.86 -26.63
N PRO A 355 34.95 -41.65 -27.53
CA PRO A 355 33.62 -41.36 -28.08
C PRO A 355 32.43 -41.91 -27.28
N ALA A 356 31.25 -41.39 -27.62
CA ALA A 356 29.95 -41.79 -27.12
C ALA A 356 29.59 -43.23 -27.53
N ASP A 357 29.17 -44.04 -26.56
CA ASP A 357 28.60 -45.37 -26.81
C ASP A 357 27.15 -45.46 -26.30
N GLN A 358 26.35 -46.08 -27.16
CA GLN A 358 24.91 -46.26 -27.13
C GLN A 358 24.51 -47.37 -26.15
N GLU A 359 23.40 -47.15 -25.44
CA GLU A 359 22.71 -48.20 -24.69
C GLU A 359 22.06 -49.21 -25.67
N GLU A 360 22.45 -50.49 -25.61
CA GLU A 360 21.55 -51.58 -26.01
C GLU A 360 21.87 -52.90 -25.28
N GLN A 361 21.01 -53.20 -24.30
CA GLN A 361 20.40 -54.48 -23.96
C GLN A 361 21.18 -55.80 -24.19
N HIS A 362 21.60 -56.43 -23.08
CA HIS A 362 21.60 -57.90 -22.99
C HIS A 362 21.42 -58.42 -21.55
N GLU A 363 20.24 -58.95 -21.26
CA GLU A 363 20.02 -60.12 -20.39
C GLU A 363 19.90 -61.37 -21.30
N PRO A 364 19.98 -62.64 -20.84
CA PRO A 364 19.96 -63.11 -19.44
C PRO A 364 20.92 -64.30 -19.08
N GLU A 365 21.00 -64.58 -17.76
CA GLU A 365 21.10 -65.90 -17.08
C GLU A 365 22.37 -66.81 -17.21
N PRO A 366 22.58 -67.80 -16.30
CA PRO A 366 22.35 -67.78 -14.85
C PRO A 366 23.45 -68.49 -14.00
N LEU A 367 23.33 -68.28 -12.67
CA LEU A 367 23.54 -69.21 -11.55
C LEU A 367 24.85 -70.04 -11.46
N ASN A 368 25.67 -69.70 -10.46
CA ASN A 368 25.71 -70.48 -9.21
C ASN A 368 26.18 -69.63 -8.03
#